data_AF-A0A3M0WVQ9-F1
#
_entry.id   AF-A0A3M0WVQ9-F1
#
_cell.length_a   1.000
_cell.length_b   1.000
_cell.length_c   1.000
_cell.angle_alpha   90.00
_cell.angle_beta   90.00
_cell.angle_gamma   90.00
#
_symmetry.space_group_name_H-M   'P 1'
#
loop_
_entity.id
_entity.type
_entity.pdbx_description
1 polymer ?
#
loop_
_entity_poly.entity_id
_entity_poly.type
_entity_poly.pdbx_seq_one_letter_code
_entity_poly.pdbx_strand_id
1 'polypeptide(L)'
;MKKILILATLSLLLLYCSDKKEDTKIEQPKINYDSYGIVVDSFQVFDKVVNRNETFSDLLLPYNLSYQEILNIASKFKDEFDFRKIKKGDKYKVYLTKDSLNALKYFIYESDPINYTLFTFDSIVTITKGAKPIIEKERIASGEIESSLYETLQEQKMSPQVALKLSEIFAWQIDFYRIMKGDAFKVIFNEKFVDGEFVGVGEIKAAWFKNMNQEYYAFHFEQNGEDDYFDEEGNSLRKAFLKAPVKFSRISSRYSLNRYHPVLHRRKAHLGTDYAAPYGTPIMATGDGVVIEARYKRNNGNYVKIRHNGTYTTQYLHMQKIKRGIRPGVKVKQGDIIGFVGST
;
A
#
# COMPACT_ATOMS: atom_id res chain seq x y z
N MET A 1 -65.10 58.80 -60.16
CA MET A 1 -63.87 59.58 -60.05
C MET A 1 -63.37 59.50 -58.61
N LYS A 2 -62.08 59.16 -58.45
CA LYS A 2 -61.15 59.46 -57.33
C LYS A 2 -61.71 59.87 -55.96
N LYS A 3 -61.30 59.08 -54.93
CA LYS A 3 -60.57 59.49 -53.68
C LYS A 3 -61.39 60.33 -52.64
N ILE A 4 -61.27 60.24 -51.31
CA ILE A 4 -60.22 59.75 -50.38
C ILE A 4 -60.76 59.88 -48.91
N LEU A 5 -60.23 59.06 -47.98
CA LEU A 5 -60.13 59.21 -46.49
C LEU A 5 -61.43 59.32 -45.65
N ILE A 6 -61.59 58.70 -44.48
CA ILE A 6 -60.77 58.80 -43.25
C ILE A 6 -60.82 57.50 -42.41
N LEU A 7 -59.66 57.13 -41.88
CA LEU A 7 -59.36 56.12 -40.85
C LEU A 7 -59.96 56.47 -39.48
N ALA A 8 -60.49 55.48 -38.75
CA ALA A 8 -60.27 55.33 -37.30
C ALA A 8 -60.66 53.92 -36.79
N THR A 9 -59.62 53.14 -36.46
CA THR A 9 -59.54 52.19 -35.33
C THR A 9 -60.54 51.03 -35.24
N LEU A 10 -60.17 49.89 -35.83
CA LEU A 10 -60.61 48.55 -35.41
C LEU A 10 -59.38 47.74 -34.99
N SER A 11 -58.91 47.97 -33.77
CA SER A 11 -57.89 47.15 -33.10
C SER A 11 -58.60 46.03 -32.34
N LEU A 12 -59.05 45.00 -33.05
CA LEU A 12 -59.49 43.75 -32.40
C LEU A 12 -59.38 42.56 -33.37
N LEU A 13 -58.15 42.17 -33.69
CA LEU A 13 -57.83 40.86 -34.25
C LEU A 13 -56.32 40.69 -34.16
N LEU A 14 -55.87 39.85 -33.22
CA LEU A 14 -54.64 39.05 -33.22
C LEU A 14 -54.39 38.50 -31.81
N LEU A 15 -55.35 37.72 -31.30
CA LEU A 15 -55.17 36.89 -30.10
C LEU A 15 -55.89 35.57 -30.37
N TYR A 16 -55.29 34.70 -31.19
CA TYR A 16 -55.29 33.25 -30.98
C TYR A 16 -54.54 32.53 -32.11
N CYS A 17 -53.22 32.38 -31.94
CA CYS A 17 -52.44 31.21 -32.33
C CYS A 17 -50.98 31.53 -32.02
N SER A 18 -50.62 31.44 -30.75
CA SER A 18 -49.23 31.20 -30.37
C SER A 18 -49.16 29.71 -30.08
N ASP A 19 -48.74 28.92 -31.07
CA ASP A 19 -48.24 27.57 -30.84
C ASP A 19 -47.04 27.69 -29.90
N LYS A 20 -47.31 27.57 -28.59
CA LYS A 20 -46.28 27.30 -27.61
C LYS A 20 -45.75 25.90 -27.91
N LYS A 21 -44.66 25.81 -28.65
CA LYS A 21 -43.75 24.67 -28.57
C LYS A 21 -43.24 24.63 -27.13
N GLU A 22 -43.83 23.77 -26.32
CA GLU A 22 -43.20 23.32 -25.09
C GLU A 22 -41.96 22.53 -25.48
N ASP A 23 -40.80 23.16 -25.33
CA ASP A 23 -39.51 22.46 -25.32
C ASP A 23 -39.46 21.60 -24.06
N THR A 24 -40.10 20.43 -24.10
CA THR A 24 -39.87 19.36 -23.12
C THR A 24 -38.39 18.97 -23.18
N LYS A 25 -37.60 19.46 -22.22
CA LYS A 25 -36.27 18.93 -21.95
C LYS A 25 -36.43 17.48 -21.56
N ILE A 26 -36.17 16.57 -22.49
CA ILE A 26 -36.04 15.14 -22.20
C ILE A 26 -34.78 15.00 -21.34
N GLU A 27 -34.95 14.82 -20.02
CA GLU A 27 -33.84 14.43 -19.16
C GLU A 27 -33.32 13.08 -19.64
N GLN A 28 -32.06 13.03 -20.05
CA GLN A 28 -31.44 11.77 -20.43
C GLN A 28 -31.43 10.84 -19.20
N PRO A 29 -31.82 9.56 -19.37
CA PRO A 29 -31.82 8.62 -18.26
C PRO A 29 -30.41 8.52 -17.69
N LYS A 30 -30.26 8.80 -16.39
CA LYS A 30 -28.99 8.70 -15.68
C LYS A 30 -28.62 7.22 -15.55
N ILE A 31 -27.63 6.78 -16.31
CA ILE A 31 -27.12 5.40 -16.25
C ILE A 31 -26.40 5.20 -14.91
N ASN A 32 -26.85 4.21 -14.13
CA ASN A 32 -26.25 3.91 -12.84
C ASN A 32 -25.20 2.79 -12.96
N TYR A 33 -23.95 3.15 -12.67
CA TYR A 33 -22.82 2.21 -12.63
C TYR A 33 -22.46 1.87 -11.18
N ASP A 34 -22.09 0.63 -10.93
CA ASP A 34 -21.50 0.24 -9.65
C ASP A 34 -19.98 0.44 -9.58
N SER A 35 -19.39 0.03 -8.45
CA SER A 35 -17.95 0.07 -8.16
C SER A 35 -17.07 -0.74 -9.13
N TYR A 36 -17.67 -1.58 -10.00
CA TYR A 36 -16.95 -2.38 -11.00
C TYR A 36 -17.17 -1.85 -12.42
N GLY A 37 -17.91 -0.74 -12.58
CA GLY A 37 -18.23 -0.14 -13.86
C GLY A 37 -19.34 -0.86 -14.63
N ILE A 38 -20.20 -1.62 -13.96
CA ILE A 38 -21.32 -2.35 -14.58
C ILE A 38 -22.61 -1.55 -14.44
N VAL A 39 -23.41 -1.49 -15.53
CA VAL A 39 -24.74 -0.87 -15.52
C VAL A 39 -25.73 -1.75 -14.75
N VAL A 40 -25.93 -1.44 -13.47
CA VAL A 40 -26.68 -2.29 -12.54
C VAL A 40 -28.15 -2.44 -12.94
N ASP A 41 -28.75 -1.38 -13.48
CA ASP A 41 -30.17 -1.34 -13.82
C ASP A 41 -30.56 -2.36 -14.91
N SER A 42 -29.59 -2.91 -15.63
CA SER A 42 -29.78 -3.94 -16.66
C SER A 42 -29.84 -5.36 -16.12
N PHE A 43 -29.51 -5.58 -14.84
CA PHE A 43 -29.32 -6.94 -14.27
C PHE A 43 -30.09 -7.17 -12.96
N GLN A 44 -30.33 -8.43 -12.63
CA GLN A 44 -30.61 -8.85 -11.26
C GLN A 44 -29.28 -9.11 -10.57
N VAL A 45 -28.99 -8.37 -9.51
CA VAL A 45 -27.69 -8.40 -8.83
C VAL A 45 -27.82 -9.03 -7.47
N PHE A 46 -26.92 -9.96 -7.15
CA PHE A 46 -26.87 -10.61 -5.83
C PHE A 46 -25.49 -10.44 -5.21
N ASP A 47 -25.48 -9.80 -4.04
CA ASP A 47 -24.36 -9.72 -3.12
C ASP A 47 -24.28 -10.97 -2.24
N LYS A 48 -23.13 -11.64 -2.24
CA LYS A 48 -22.91 -12.89 -1.53
C LYS A 48 -21.55 -12.93 -0.85
N VAL A 49 -21.39 -13.89 0.05
CA VAL A 49 -20.16 -14.15 0.78
C VAL A 49 -19.86 -15.63 0.70
N VAL A 50 -18.60 -15.98 0.44
CA VAL A 50 -18.15 -17.37 0.37
C VAL A 50 -18.27 -18.03 1.74
N ASN A 51 -19.01 -19.13 1.81
CA ASN A 51 -19.18 -19.92 3.02
C ASN A 51 -18.00 -20.86 3.26
N ARG A 52 -18.03 -21.54 4.40
CA ARG A 52 -16.98 -22.50 4.75
C ARG A 52 -17.00 -23.67 3.78
N ASN A 53 -15.83 -23.97 3.20
CA ASN A 53 -15.59 -25.08 2.26
C ASN A 53 -16.29 -24.97 0.90
N GLU A 54 -16.85 -23.80 0.55
CA GLU A 54 -17.33 -23.58 -0.82
C GLU A 54 -16.16 -23.43 -1.80
N THR A 55 -16.28 -24.14 -2.92
CA THR A 55 -15.37 -24.09 -4.07
C THR A 55 -15.93 -23.22 -5.17
N PHE A 56 -15.12 -22.87 -6.17
CA PHE A 56 -15.60 -22.14 -7.36
C PHE A 56 -16.83 -22.80 -8.01
N SER A 57 -16.87 -24.13 -8.04
CA SER A 57 -18.02 -24.88 -8.56
C SER A 57 -19.28 -24.64 -7.71
N ASP A 58 -19.15 -24.69 -6.39
CA ASP A 58 -20.29 -24.46 -5.49
C ASP A 58 -20.85 -23.04 -5.64
N LEU A 59 -20.01 -22.06 -5.95
CA LEU A 59 -20.43 -20.68 -6.18
C LEU A 59 -21.22 -20.47 -7.48
N LEU A 60 -20.96 -21.28 -8.52
CA LEU A 60 -21.51 -21.07 -9.87
C LEU A 60 -22.64 -22.04 -10.26
N LEU A 61 -22.67 -23.24 -9.66
CA LEU A 61 -23.74 -24.22 -9.90
C LEU A 61 -25.17 -23.66 -9.71
N PRO A 62 -25.45 -22.79 -8.71
CA PRO A 62 -26.79 -22.21 -8.52
C PRO A 62 -27.26 -21.32 -9.68
N TYR A 63 -26.36 -20.91 -10.59
CA TYR A 63 -26.64 -19.95 -11.66
C TYR A 63 -26.68 -20.60 -13.04
N ASN A 64 -27.10 -21.87 -13.10
CA ASN A 64 -27.33 -22.65 -14.32
C ASN A 64 -26.08 -22.97 -15.16
N LEU A 65 -24.90 -22.99 -14.55
CA LEU A 65 -23.69 -23.54 -15.20
C LEU A 65 -23.54 -25.02 -14.88
N SER A 66 -23.25 -25.83 -15.88
CA SER A 66 -22.89 -27.23 -15.69
C SER A 66 -21.51 -27.37 -15.06
N TYR A 67 -21.31 -28.46 -14.32
CA TYR A 67 -20.00 -28.76 -13.72
C TYR A 67 -18.87 -28.83 -14.77
N GLN A 68 -19.16 -29.33 -15.97
CA GLN A 68 -18.19 -29.41 -17.05
C GLN A 68 -17.77 -28.02 -17.56
N GLU A 69 -18.73 -27.10 -17.72
CA GLU A 69 -18.41 -25.70 -18.08
C GLU A 69 -17.52 -25.05 -17.04
N ILE A 70 -17.85 -25.23 -15.74
CA ILE A 70 -17.07 -24.64 -14.65
C ILE A 70 -15.65 -25.22 -14.61
N LEU A 71 -15.49 -26.54 -14.78
CA LEU A 71 -14.16 -27.15 -14.86
C LEU A 71 -13.36 -26.66 -16.08
N ASN A 72 -14.02 -26.48 -17.22
CA ASN A 72 -13.36 -25.93 -18.42
C ASN A 72 -12.89 -24.50 -18.18
N ILE A 73 -13.70 -23.66 -17.53
CA ILE A 73 -13.32 -22.29 -17.12
C ILE A 73 -12.13 -22.34 -16.16
N ALA A 74 -12.21 -23.17 -15.12
CA ALA A 74 -11.16 -23.29 -14.11
C ALA A 74 -9.83 -23.77 -14.72
N SER A 75 -9.88 -24.73 -15.64
CA SER A 75 -8.70 -25.21 -16.35
C SER A 75 -8.13 -24.18 -17.33
N LYS A 76 -9.00 -23.43 -18.01
CA LYS A 76 -8.61 -22.41 -19.00
C LYS A 76 -7.92 -21.22 -18.34
N PHE A 77 -8.39 -20.80 -17.16
CA PHE A 77 -7.93 -19.58 -16.49
C PHE A 77 -7.06 -19.82 -15.24
N LYS A 78 -6.49 -21.02 -15.10
CA LYS A 78 -5.71 -21.42 -13.92
C LYS A 78 -4.47 -20.55 -13.67
N ASP A 79 -3.92 -19.95 -14.73
CA ASP A 79 -2.70 -19.16 -14.67
C ASP A 79 -3.02 -17.68 -14.35
N GLU A 80 -4.21 -17.20 -14.72
CA GLU A 80 -4.72 -15.86 -14.41
C GLU A 80 -5.33 -15.79 -13.01
N PHE A 81 -6.03 -16.84 -12.58
CA PHE A 81 -6.72 -16.91 -11.30
C PHE A 81 -6.51 -18.25 -10.59
N ASP A 82 -5.97 -18.19 -9.38
CA ASP A 82 -5.80 -19.38 -8.55
C ASP A 82 -7.10 -19.67 -7.79
N PHE A 83 -7.94 -20.54 -8.35
CA PHE A 83 -9.23 -20.95 -7.79
C PHE A 83 -9.14 -21.55 -6.38
N ARG A 84 -7.95 -21.98 -5.92
CA ARG A 84 -7.73 -22.49 -4.56
C ARG A 84 -7.60 -21.37 -3.52
N LYS A 85 -7.44 -20.11 -3.96
CA LYS A 85 -7.42 -18.95 -3.07
C LYS A 85 -8.80 -18.46 -2.68
N ILE A 86 -9.86 -19.07 -3.24
CA ILE A 86 -11.23 -18.83 -2.80
C ILE A 86 -11.33 -19.21 -1.32
N LYS A 87 -11.60 -18.22 -0.47
CA LYS A 87 -11.59 -18.38 0.99
C LYS A 87 -12.89 -17.90 1.60
N LYS A 88 -13.26 -18.54 2.71
CA LYS A 88 -14.41 -18.15 3.52
C LYS A 88 -14.33 -16.67 3.87
N GLY A 89 -15.45 -15.97 3.72
CA GLY A 89 -15.59 -14.55 4.08
C GLY A 89 -15.32 -13.59 2.92
N ASP A 90 -14.76 -14.06 1.80
CA ASP A 90 -14.61 -13.21 0.62
C ASP A 90 -15.97 -12.91 0.02
N LYS A 91 -16.14 -11.65 -0.40
CA LYS A 91 -17.36 -11.17 -1.05
C LYS A 91 -17.33 -11.58 -2.52
N TYR A 92 -18.50 -11.94 -3.05
CA TYR A 92 -18.66 -12.13 -4.49
C TYR A 92 -20.01 -11.59 -4.93
N LYS A 93 -20.09 -11.15 -6.18
CA LYS A 93 -21.33 -10.67 -6.80
C LYS A 93 -21.63 -11.45 -8.07
N VAL A 94 -22.93 -11.64 -8.31
CA VAL A 94 -23.43 -12.19 -9.57
C VAL A 94 -24.44 -11.25 -10.20
N TYR A 95 -24.39 -11.18 -11.53
CA TYR A 95 -25.27 -10.36 -12.35
C TYR A 95 -25.98 -11.29 -13.33
N LEU A 96 -27.29 -11.42 -13.17
CA LEU A 96 -28.13 -12.24 -14.04
C LEU A 96 -28.92 -11.33 -14.99
N THR A 97 -29.16 -11.80 -16.22
CA THR A 97 -30.07 -11.13 -17.16
C THR A 97 -31.48 -11.05 -16.55
N LYS A 98 -32.25 -10.02 -16.94
CA LYS A 98 -33.65 -9.83 -16.47
C LYS A 98 -34.68 -10.60 -17.30
N ASP A 99 -34.24 -11.39 -18.27
CA ASP A 99 -35.12 -12.24 -19.08
C ASP A 99 -35.51 -13.52 -18.33
N SER A 100 -36.38 -14.34 -18.93
CA SER A 100 -36.86 -15.58 -18.32
C SER A 100 -35.76 -16.62 -18.08
N LEU A 101 -34.61 -16.49 -18.73
CA LEU A 101 -33.49 -17.42 -18.60
C LEU A 101 -32.64 -17.13 -17.36
N ASN A 102 -32.65 -15.89 -16.86
CA ASN A 102 -31.81 -15.43 -15.74
C ASN A 102 -30.35 -15.88 -15.90
N ALA A 103 -29.80 -15.75 -17.10
CA ALA A 103 -28.47 -16.24 -17.44
C ALA A 103 -27.40 -15.44 -16.69
N LEU A 104 -26.38 -16.13 -16.17
CA LEU A 104 -25.23 -15.48 -15.55
C LEU A 104 -24.47 -14.68 -16.61
N LYS A 105 -24.34 -13.36 -16.40
CA LYS A 105 -23.59 -12.46 -17.28
C LYS A 105 -22.24 -12.10 -16.69
N TYR A 106 -22.20 -11.78 -15.40
CA TYR A 106 -20.98 -11.41 -14.70
C TYR A 106 -20.90 -12.14 -13.36
N PHE A 107 -19.72 -12.67 -13.04
CA PHE A 107 -19.36 -13.12 -11.71
C PHE A 107 -18.13 -12.33 -11.27
N ILE A 108 -18.21 -11.71 -10.09
CA ILE A 108 -17.12 -10.93 -9.53
C ILE A 108 -16.70 -11.55 -8.22
N TYR A 109 -15.42 -11.85 -8.10
CA TYR A 109 -14.80 -12.33 -6.87
C TYR A 109 -13.90 -11.25 -6.26
N GLU A 110 -14.14 -10.87 -5.02
CA GLU A 110 -13.32 -9.90 -4.28
C GLU A 110 -12.28 -10.63 -3.42
N SER A 111 -11.01 -10.55 -3.79
CA SER A 111 -9.92 -11.17 -3.02
C SER A 111 -9.53 -10.36 -1.78
N ASP A 112 -9.83 -9.06 -1.81
CA ASP A 112 -9.69 -8.11 -0.73
C ASP A 112 -10.66 -6.92 -1.00
N PRO A 113 -10.80 -5.95 -0.07
CA PRO A 113 -11.75 -4.85 -0.23
C PRO A 113 -11.53 -3.96 -1.47
N ILE A 114 -10.35 -3.99 -2.10
CA ILE A 114 -9.98 -3.14 -3.24
C ILE A 114 -9.99 -3.97 -4.53
N ASN A 115 -9.33 -5.13 -4.53
CA ASN A 115 -9.07 -5.89 -5.74
C ASN A 115 -10.14 -6.95 -5.99
N TYR A 116 -10.54 -7.06 -7.25
CA TYR A 116 -11.50 -8.05 -7.70
C TYR A 116 -11.08 -8.72 -9.01
N THR A 117 -11.68 -9.88 -9.26
CA THR A 117 -11.59 -10.61 -10.53
C THR A 117 -12.99 -10.72 -11.11
N LEU A 118 -13.18 -10.17 -12.32
CA LEU A 118 -14.43 -10.19 -13.07
C LEU A 118 -14.37 -11.29 -14.13
N PHE A 119 -15.35 -12.17 -14.09
CA PHE A 119 -15.62 -13.17 -15.11
C PHE A 119 -16.83 -12.71 -15.91
N THR A 120 -16.66 -12.56 -17.22
CA THR A 120 -17.74 -12.19 -18.16
C THR A 120 -18.16 -13.40 -18.97
N PHE A 121 -19.45 -13.71 -18.94
CA PHE A 121 -20.07 -14.85 -19.60
C PHE A 121 -20.84 -14.40 -20.84
N ASP A 122 -20.09 -14.26 -21.93
CA ASP A 122 -20.62 -14.06 -23.28
C ASP A 122 -20.58 -15.38 -24.07
N SER A 123 -20.52 -15.34 -25.41
CA SER A 123 -20.22 -16.51 -26.23
C SER A 123 -18.89 -17.18 -25.86
N ILE A 124 -17.95 -16.39 -25.31
CA ILE A 124 -16.69 -16.86 -24.76
C ILE A 124 -16.53 -16.24 -23.38
N VAL A 125 -16.20 -17.07 -22.38
CA VAL A 125 -15.86 -16.57 -21.05
C VAL A 125 -14.52 -15.84 -21.11
N THR A 126 -14.47 -14.65 -20.51
CA THR A 126 -13.26 -13.84 -20.33
C THR A 126 -13.06 -13.48 -18.86
N ILE A 127 -11.80 -13.22 -18.48
CA ILE A 127 -11.42 -12.85 -17.12
C ILE A 127 -10.65 -11.53 -17.14
N THR A 128 -11.00 -10.62 -16.25
CA THR A 128 -10.28 -9.36 -16.06
C THR A 128 -10.03 -9.12 -14.57
N LYS A 129 -8.87 -8.58 -14.25
CA LYS A 129 -8.56 -8.10 -12.89
C LYS A 129 -8.86 -6.62 -12.83
N GLY A 130 -9.48 -6.18 -11.75
CA GLY A 130 -9.80 -4.79 -11.52
C GLY A 130 -9.55 -4.39 -10.07
N ALA A 131 -9.55 -3.07 -9.85
CA ALA A 131 -9.52 -2.48 -8.53
C ALA A 131 -10.68 -1.50 -8.43
N LYS A 132 -11.43 -1.57 -7.33
CA LYS A 132 -12.50 -0.63 -7.03
C LYS A 132 -11.91 0.79 -6.84
N PRO A 133 -12.67 1.83 -7.19
CA PRO A 133 -12.21 3.20 -6.99
C PRO A 133 -12.01 3.47 -5.49
N ILE A 134 -10.82 3.95 -5.14
CA ILE A 134 -10.49 4.33 -3.77
C ILE A 134 -10.84 5.80 -3.58
N ILE A 135 -11.65 6.09 -2.57
CA ILE A 135 -11.93 7.46 -2.14
C ILE A 135 -10.99 7.78 -0.99
N GLU A 136 -10.16 8.80 -1.17
CA GLU A 136 -9.29 9.31 -0.11
C GLU A 136 -9.95 10.47 0.62
N LYS A 137 -9.91 10.43 1.95
CA LYS A 137 -10.37 11.54 2.80
C LYS A 137 -9.23 12.00 3.68
N GLU A 138 -8.86 13.26 3.56
CA GLU A 138 -7.84 13.86 4.42
C GLU A 138 -8.37 13.94 5.86
N ARG A 139 -7.47 13.62 6.80
CA ARG A 139 -7.69 13.69 8.24
C ARG A 139 -6.49 14.33 8.89
N ILE A 140 -6.75 14.91 10.05
CA ILE A 140 -5.74 15.45 10.95
C ILE A 140 -5.91 14.77 12.29
N ALA A 141 -4.80 14.30 12.86
CA ALA A 141 -4.73 13.84 14.24
C ALA A 141 -3.60 14.57 14.96
N SER A 142 -3.80 14.87 16.23
CA SER A 142 -2.79 15.53 17.06
C SER A 142 -3.05 15.25 18.53
N GLY A 143 -2.01 15.21 19.34
CA GLY A 143 -2.16 15.04 20.77
C GLY A 143 -0.83 15.02 21.50
N GLU A 144 -0.91 15.16 22.81
CA GLU A 144 0.17 14.82 23.73
C GLU A 144 0.07 13.33 24.07
N ILE A 145 1.22 12.67 24.15
CA ILE A 145 1.34 11.25 24.41
C ILE A 145 1.43 11.07 25.92
N GLU A 146 0.50 10.30 26.49
CA GLU A 146 0.49 9.94 27.91
C GLU A 146 1.16 8.59 28.17
N SER A 147 0.91 7.60 27.31
CA SER A 147 1.42 6.23 27.42
C SER A 147 2.16 5.79 26.15
N SER A 148 1.45 5.76 25.01
CA SER A 148 2.00 5.42 23.70
C SER A 148 1.27 6.15 22.59
N LEU A 149 1.95 6.34 21.46
CA LEU A 149 1.34 6.91 20.25
C LEU A 149 0.17 6.06 19.74
N TYR A 150 0.28 4.74 19.88
CA TYR A 150 -0.78 3.80 19.48
C TYR A 150 -2.07 4.04 20.27
N GLU A 151 -1.98 4.07 21.60
CA GLU A 151 -3.14 4.27 22.48
C GLU A 151 -3.75 5.66 22.27
N THR A 152 -2.91 6.69 22.16
CA THR A 152 -3.36 8.08 21.92
C THR A 152 -4.18 8.19 20.63
N LEU A 153 -3.75 7.54 19.55
CA LEU A 153 -4.50 7.51 18.28
C LEU A 153 -5.80 6.69 18.40
N GLN A 154 -5.76 5.57 19.12
CA GLN A 154 -6.94 4.73 19.32
C GLN A 154 -8.05 5.45 20.11
N GLU A 155 -7.69 6.20 21.15
CA GLU A 155 -8.61 7.04 21.92
C GLU A 155 -9.27 8.13 21.07
N GLN A 156 -8.55 8.64 20.08
CA GLN A 156 -9.06 9.59 19.08
C GLN A 156 -9.86 8.92 17.95
N LYS A 157 -10.15 7.62 18.05
CA LYS A 157 -10.84 6.81 17.03
C LYS A 157 -10.11 6.82 15.68
N MET A 158 -8.79 6.95 15.70
CA MET A 158 -7.94 6.88 14.51
C MET A 158 -7.38 5.47 14.34
N SER A 159 -7.10 5.09 13.09
CA SER A 159 -6.45 3.81 12.80
C SER A 159 -5.04 3.79 13.41
N PRO A 160 -4.67 2.75 14.17
CA PRO A 160 -3.31 2.63 14.69
C PRO A 160 -2.23 2.44 13.62
N GLN A 161 -2.61 2.19 12.36
CA GLN A 161 -1.69 2.21 11.22
C GLN A 161 -1.01 3.57 11.02
N VAL A 162 -1.64 4.67 11.47
CA VAL A 162 -1.01 5.99 11.47
C VAL A 162 0.25 5.99 12.35
N ALA A 163 0.20 5.36 13.54
CA ALA A 163 1.34 5.25 14.45
C ALA A 163 2.51 4.50 13.79
N LEU A 164 2.20 3.41 13.07
CA LEU A 164 3.19 2.61 12.35
C LEU A 164 3.88 3.45 11.27
N LYS A 165 3.10 4.14 10.42
CA LYS A 165 3.63 5.01 9.37
C LYS A 165 4.50 6.15 9.93
N LEU A 166 4.05 6.81 11.00
CA LEU A 166 4.86 7.82 11.69
C LEU A 166 6.17 7.24 12.24
N SER A 167 6.12 6.03 12.81
CA SER A 167 7.32 5.36 13.31
C SER A 167 8.31 5.01 12.21
N GLU A 168 7.84 4.72 10.99
CA GLU A 168 8.68 4.44 9.82
C GLU A 168 9.33 5.72 9.27
N ILE A 169 8.55 6.81 9.16
CA ILE A 169 9.01 8.12 8.67
C ILE A 169 10.10 8.68 9.59
N PHE A 170 9.84 8.69 10.89
CA PHE A 170 10.75 9.26 11.89
C PHE A 170 11.73 8.25 12.48
N ALA A 171 11.81 7.03 11.94
CA ALA A 171 12.58 5.92 12.52
C ALA A 171 14.05 6.27 12.83
N TRP A 172 14.61 7.24 12.11
CA TRP A 172 15.99 7.69 12.21
C TRP A 172 16.22 8.84 13.18
N GLN A 173 15.21 9.66 13.40
CA GLN A 173 15.26 10.85 14.23
C GLN A 173 14.78 10.56 15.65
N ILE A 174 13.82 9.65 15.79
CA ILE A 174 13.10 9.38 17.03
C ILE A 174 13.19 7.90 17.37
N ASP A 175 13.58 7.60 18.62
CA ASP A 175 13.48 6.25 19.17
C ASP A 175 12.07 6.07 19.78
N PHE A 176 11.15 5.49 19.00
CA PHE A 176 9.75 5.31 19.42
C PHE A 176 9.60 4.41 20.66
N TYR A 177 10.62 3.63 21.03
CA TYR A 177 10.62 2.88 22.29
C TYR A 177 10.92 3.74 23.52
N ARG A 178 11.36 4.99 23.32
CA ARG A 178 11.71 5.95 24.37
C ARG A 178 10.81 7.18 24.39
N ILE A 179 9.66 7.10 23.72
CA ILE A 179 8.63 8.13 23.85
C ILE A 179 8.21 8.20 25.31
N MET A 180 8.10 9.43 25.81
CA MET A 180 7.75 9.72 27.20
C MET A 180 6.44 10.49 27.26
N LYS A 181 5.85 10.48 28.46
CA LYS A 181 4.74 11.37 28.77
C LYS A 181 5.12 12.83 28.48
N GLY A 182 4.27 13.53 27.72
CA GLY A 182 4.48 14.94 27.32
C GLY A 182 5.20 15.14 25.98
N ASP A 183 5.63 14.07 25.32
CA ASP A 183 5.90 14.11 23.88
C ASP A 183 4.60 14.38 23.12
N ALA A 184 4.66 14.95 21.93
CA ALA A 184 3.46 15.35 21.19
C ALA A 184 3.61 15.08 19.70
N PHE A 185 2.49 15.00 19.00
CA PHE A 185 2.48 14.81 17.56
C PHE A 185 1.34 15.57 16.90
N LYS A 186 1.50 15.81 15.60
CA LYS A 186 0.45 16.27 14.70
C LYS A 186 0.71 15.67 13.33
N VAL A 187 -0.32 15.14 12.69
CA VAL A 187 -0.20 14.43 11.42
C VAL A 187 -1.37 14.76 10.52
N ILE A 188 -1.08 14.99 9.24
CA ILE A 188 -2.05 15.16 8.16
C ILE A 188 -1.89 13.96 7.24
N PHE A 189 -2.96 13.22 7.01
CA PHE A 189 -2.90 11.97 6.27
C PHE A 189 -4.21 11.66 5.56
N ASN A 190 -4.17 10.75 4.60
CA ASN A 190 -5.37 10.28 3.92
C ASN A 190 -5.86 8.96 4.52
N GLU A 191 -7.16 8.85 4.78
CA GLU A 191 -7.85 7.58 4.97
C GLU A 191 -8.39 7.09 3.63
N LYS A 192 -8.25 5.80 3.37
CA LYS A 192 -8.74 5.15 2.15
C LYS A 192 -10.06 4.46 2.42
N PHE A 193 -11.03 4.72 1.55
CA PHE A 193 -12.35 4.11 1.60
C PHE A 193 -12.68 3.43 0.27
N VAL A 194 -13.34 2.29 0.34
CA VAL A 194 -13.95 1.61 -0.82
C VAL A 194 -15.37 1.25 -0.45
N ASP A 195 -16.33 1.57 -1.32
CA ASP A 195 -17.76 1.39 -1.08
C ASP A 195 -18.26 1.99 0.26
N GLY A 196 -17.58 3.05 0.73
CA GLY A 196 -17.86 3.70 2.01
C GLY A 196 -17.24 3.01 3.25
N GLU A 197 -16.64 1.83 3.10
CA GLU A 197 -15.92 1.12 4.16
C GLU A 197 -14.46 1.58 4.24
N PHE A 198 -13.93 1.73 5.46
CA PHE A 198 -12.52 2.06 5.67
C PHE A 198 -11.64 0.85 5.30
N VAL A 199 -10.69 1.04 4.39
CA VAL A 199 -9.80 -0.02 3.91
C VAL A 199 -8.34 0.18 4.33
N GLY A 200 -7.98 1.34 4.88
CA GLY A 200 -6.65 1.58 5.44
C GLY A 200 -6.22 3.02 5.45
N VAL A 201 -5.01 3.24 5.96
CA VAL A 201 -4.35 4.56 5.95
C VAL A 201 -3.52 4.70 4.67
N GLY A 202 -3.76 5.79 3.95
CA GLY A 202 -3.01 6.20 2.77
C GLY A 202 -1.70 6.91 3.12
N GLU A 203 -1.36 7.89 2.30
CA GLU A 203 -0.17 8.74 2.46
C GLU A 203 -0.25 9.60 3.72
N ILE A 204 0.89 9.81 4.39
CA ILE A 204 1.05 10.88 5.37
C ILE A 204 1.54 12.10 4.58
N LYS A 205 0.75 13.17 4.48
CA LYS A 205 1.17 14.37 3.73
C LYS A 205 2.21 15.17 4.49
N ALA A 206 1.99 15.32 5.79
CA ALA A 206 2.90 15.99 6.68
C ALA A 206 2.77 15.44 8.10
N ALA A 207 3.87 15.47 8.84
CA ALA A 207 3.88 15.15 10.24
C ALA A 207 4.84 16.07 11.01
N TRP A 208 4.46 16.34 12.25
CA TRP A 208 5.27 16.99 13.26
C TRP A 208 5.30 16.10 14.48
N PHE A 209 6.46 15.99 15.10
CA PHE A 209 6.66 15.24 16.33
C PHE A 209 7.56 16.02 17.28
N LYS A 210 7.16 16.08 18.54
CA LYS A 210 7.97 16.60 19.64
C LYS A 210 8.42 15.42 20.49
N ASN A 211 9.72 15.18 20.56
CA ASN A 211 10.32 14.18 21.44
C ASN A 211 11.43 14.83 22.29
N MET A 212 11.34 14.71 23.62
CA MET A 212 12.35 15.26 24.55
C MET A 212 12.68 16.76 24.33
N ASN A 213 11.65 17.59 24.11
CA ASN A 213 11.75 19.03 23.78
C ASN A 213 12.42 19.38 22.44
N GLN A 214 12.64 18.41 21.56
CA GLN A 214 13.04 18.65 20.18
C GLN A 214 11.89 18.36 19.23
N GLU A 215 11.76 19.22 18.21
CA GLU A 215 10.76 19.10 17.17
C GLU A 215 11.37 18.47 15.91
N TYR A 216 10.55 17.66 15.25
CA TYR A 216 10.90 16.96 14.02
C TYR A 216 9.75 17.13 13.05
N TYR A 217 10.07 17.54 11.82
CA TYR A 217 9.10 17.70 10.76
C TYR A 217 9.34 16.67 9.66
N ALA A 218 8.25 16.28 9.01
CA ALA A 218 8.27 15.41 7.85
C ALA A 218 7.24 15.90 6.85
N PHE A 219 7.68 16.19 5.64
CA PHE A 219 6.83 16.59 4.52
C PHE A 219 6.98 15.57 3.41
N HIS A 220 5.86 15.03 2.96
CA HIS A 220 5.86 14.17 1.80
C HIS A 220 6.15 14.97 0.54
N PHE A 221 7.04 14.46 -0.30
CA PHE A 221 7.35 15.06 -1.59
C PHE A 221 7.75 13.97 -2.59
N GLU A 222 7.11 14.00 -3.75
CA GLU A 222 7.45 13.14 -4.88
C GLU A 222 8.59 13.77 -5.68
N GLN A 223 9.70 13.04 -5.83
CA GLN A 223 10.83 13.45 -6.66
C GLN A 223 11.19 12.33 -7.64
N ASN A 224 11.19 12.64 -8.94
CA ASN A 224 11.52 11.70 -10.02
C ASN A 224 10.64 10.43 -10.05
N GLY A 225 9.37 10.52 -9.65
CA GLY A 225 8.47 9.37 -9.57
C GLY A 225 8.67 8.50 -8.33
N GLU A 226 9.46 8.96 -7.35
CA GLU A 226 9.63 8.31 -6.06
C GLU A 226 9.10 9.21 -4.93
N ASP A 227 8.22 8.64 -4.11
CA ASP A 227 7.72 9.25 -2.88
C ASP A 227 8.77 9.17 -1.76
N ASP A 228 9.11 10.31 -1.14
CA ASP A 228 9.96 10.34 0.06
C ASP A 228 9.51 11.43 1.04
N TYR A 229 10.13 11.46 2.21
CA TYR A 229 9.85 12.42 3.27
C TYR A 229 11.07 13.28 3.55
N PHE A 230 10.84 14.58 3.70
CA PHE A 230 11.88 15.58 3.90
C PHE A 230 11.60 16.40 5.16
N ASP A 231 12.66 16.89 5.80
CA ASP A 231 12.55 17.88 6.88
C ASP A 231 12.20 19.28 6.32
N GLU A 232 12.05 20.24 7.23
CA GLU A 232 11.69 21.62 6.93
C GLU A 232 12.75 22.37 6.09
N GLU A 233 14.00 21.92 6.07
CA GLU A 233 15.05 22.42 5.19
C GLU A 233 15.16 21.68 3.85
N GLY A 234 14.36 20.63 3.64
CA GLY A 234 14.35 19.84 2.42
C GLY A 234 15.40 18.72 2.37
N ASN A 235 15.97 18.31 3.52
CA ASN A 235 16.82 17.12 3.59
C ASN A 235 15.96 15.86 3.71
N SER A 236 16.33 14.79 3.00
CA SER A 236 15.62 13.51 3.12
C SER A 236 15.76 12.93 4.53
N LEU A 237 14.62 12.54 5.11
CA LEU A 237 14.53 11.85 6.40
C LEU A 237 15.07 10.42 6.32
N ARG A 238 15.13 9.86 5.10
CA ARG A 238 15.76 8.57 4.83
C ARG A 238 17.28 8.75 4.80
N LYS A 239 17.97 8.45 5.91
CA LYS A 239 19.43 8.37 5.88
C LYS A 239 19.87 7.16 5.06
N ALA A 240 20.23 7.39 3.80
CA ALA A 240 20.69 6.36 2.88
C ALA A 240 21.86 5.58 3.48
N PHE A 241 21.72 4.27 3.70
CA PHE A 241 22.84 3.42 4.08
C PHE A 241 23.97 3.53 3.04
N LEU A 242 25.23 3.47 3.48
CA LEU A 242 26.34 3.20 2.58
C LEU A 242 26.09 1.87 1.88
N LYS A 243 26.21 1.86 0.55
CA LYS A 243 26.05 0.67 -0.29
C LYS A 243 27.07 -0.44 0.03
N ALA A 244 28.21 -0.09 0.62
CA ALA A 244 29.22 -1.03 1.07
C ALA A 244 29.90 -0.55 2.37
N PRO A 245 30.23 -1.47 3.29
CA PRO A 245 30.90 -1.13 4.54
C PRO A 245 32.42 -1.01 4.43
N VAL A 246 33.00 -1.24 3.25
CA VAL A 246 34.44 -1.24 2.99
C VAL A 246 34.72 -0.49 1.68
N LYS A 247 35.79 0.30 1.65
CA LYS A 247 36.24 1.00 0.44
C LYS A 247 37.02 0.03 -0.46
N PHE A 248 36.81 0.13 -1.78
CA PHE A 248 37.56 -0.63 -2.80
C PHE A 248 37.50 -2.17 -2.66
N SER A 249 36.34 -2.71 -2.28
CA SER A 249 36.11 -4.16 -2.14
C SER A 249 35.30 -4.73 -3.31
N ARG A 250 35.50 -6.02 -3.63
CA ARG A 250 34.62 -6.76 -4.55
C ARG A 250 33.66 -7.67 -3.77
N ILE A 251 32.45 -7.88 -4.29
CA ILE A 251 31.54 -8.88 -3.72
C ILE A 251 32.01 -10.27 -4.15
N SER A 252 32.40 -11.11 -3.19
CA SER A 252 32.77 -12.52 -3.43
C SER A 252 31.57 -13.44 -3.37
N SER A 253 30.58 -13.14 -2.54
CA SER A 253 29.32 -13.89 -2.44
C SER A 253 28.16 -12.94 -2.11
N ARG A 254 27.04 -13.08 -2.82
CA ARG A 254 25.83 -12.29 -2.57
C ARG A 254 24.91 -13.00 -1.59
N TYR A 255 23.97 -12.25 -1.04
CA TYR A 255 22.79 -12.82 -0.38
C TYR A 255 22.09 -13.78 -1.34
N SER A 256 21.72 -14.95 -0.84
CA SER A 256 20.94 -15.93 -1.61
C SER A 256 20.28 -16.91 -0.66
N LEU A 257 18.97 -17.11 -0.82
CA LEU A 257 18.24 -18.13 -0.06
C LEU A 257 18.63 -19.57 -0.48
N ASN A 258 19.33 -19.73 -1.60
CA ASN A 258 19.57 -21.03 -2.21
C ASN A 258 21.03 -21.21 -2.70
N ARG A 259 22.01 -20.79 -1.88
CA ARG A 259 23.45 -20.89 -2.19
C ARG A 259 23.93 -22.34 -2.07
N TYR A 260 24.66 -22.83 -3.08
CA TYR A 260 25.35 -24.12 -2.97
C TYR A 260 26.53 -24.01 -1.98
N HIS A 261 26.56 -24.88 -0.96
CA HIS A 261 27.62 -24.89 0.05
C HIS A 261 28.71 -25.89 -0.35
N PRO A 262 29.89 -25.45 -0.83
CA PRO A 262 30.87 -26.32 -1.47
C PRO A 262 31.44 -27.39 -0.52
N VAL A 263 31.57 -27.10 0.77
CA VAL A 263 32.11 -28.06 1.76
C VAL A 263 31.08 -29.11 2.19
N LEU A 264 29.80 -28.74 2.27
CA LEU A 264 28.74 -29.60 2.79
C LEU A 264 27.94 -30.28 1.68
N HIS A 265 28.27 -29.98 0.41
CA HIS A 265 27.62 -30.48 -0.80
C HIS A 265 26.09 -30.37 -0.77
N ARG A 266 25.55 -29.30 -0.18
CA ARG A 266 24.10 -29.04 -0.06
C ARG A 266 23.76 -27.57 -0.27
N ARG A 267 22.52 -27.28 -0.65
CA ARG A 267 22.04 -25.89 -0.73
C ARG A 267 21.67 -25.36 0.65
N LYS A 268 22.13 -24.15 0.96
CA LYS A 268 21.90 -23.45 2.23
C LYS A 268 21.80 -21.96 1.98
N ALA A 269 20.93 -21.27 2.72
CA ALA A 269 20.83 -19.83 2.65
C ALA A 269 22.14 -19.13 3.08
N HIS A 270 22.53 -18.13 2.31
CA HIS A 270 23.52 -17.13 2.66
C HIS A 270 22.79 -15.82 2.98
N LEU A 271 22.66 -15.54 4.28
CA LEU A 271 21.88 -14.41 4.79
C LEU A 271 22.71 -13.12 4.94
N GLY A 272 23.67 -12.94 4.04
CA GLY A 272 24.58 -11.79 4.04
C GLY A 272 25.26 -11.62 2.69
N THR A 273 26.11 -10.59 2.60
CA THR A 273 26.95 -10.32 1.43
C THR A 273 28.40 -10.33 1.86
N ASP A 274 29.21 -11.17 1.22
CA ASP A 274 30.63 -11.28 1.49
C ASP A 274 31.40 -10.30 0.60
N TYR A 275 32.15 -9.41 1.23
CA TYR A 275 33.06 -8.49 0.57
C TYR A 275 34.49 -8.99 0.72
N ALA A 276 35.15 -9.31 -0.39
CA ALA A 276 36.57 -9.60 -0.40
C ALA A 276 37.35 -8.28 -0.37
N ALA A 277 38.16 -8.11 0.66
CA ALA A 277 39.04 -6.97 0.89
C ALA A 277 40.32 -7.44 1.59
N PRO A 278 41.45 -6.71 1.47
CA PRO A 278 42.68 -7.04 2.19
C PRO A 278 42.48 -7.13 3.71
N TYR A 279 43.20 -8.04 4.35
CA TYR A 279 43.23 -8.17 5.81
C TYR A 279 43.64 -6.82 6.44
N GLY A 280 42.91 -6.39 7.47
CA GLY A 280 43.12 -5.10 8.13
C GLY A 280 42.43 -3.89 7.50
N THR A 281 41.72 -4.05 6.37
CA THR A 281 40.94 -2.95 5.77
C THR A 281 39.91 -2.40 6.77
N PRO A 282 39.78 -1.07 6.94
CA PRO A 282 38.77 -0.49 7.83
C PRO A 282 37.34 -0.82 7.39
N ILE A 283 36.54 -1.31 8.33
CA ILE A 283 35.11 -1.54 8.17
C ILE A 283 34.37 -0.37 8.78
N MET A 284 33.47 0.23 8.00
CA MET A 284 32.65 1.38 8.37
C MET A 284 31.23 0.95 8.73
N ALA A 285 30.61 1.66 9.68
CA ALA A 285 29.17 1.59 9.89
C ALA A 285 28.45 2.10 8.63
N THR A 286 27.51 1.32 8.11
CA THR A 286 26.75 1.69 6.90
C THR A 286 25.68 2.72 7.18
N GLY A 287 25.34 2.98 8.43
CA GLY A 287 24.36 3.99 8.82
C GLY A 287 24.57 4.38 10.29
N ASP A 288 23.99 5.50 10.69
CA ASP A 288 23.93 5.93 12.09
C ASP A 288 23.25 4.84 12.94
N GLY A 289 23.70 4.65 14.18
CA GLY A 289 23.05 3.68 15.05
C GLY A 289 23.73 3.47 16.39
N VAL A 290 23.25 2.47 17.12
CA VAL A 290 23.80 2.04 18.41
C VAL A 290 24.36 0.63 18.26
N VAL A 291 25.60 0.44 18.67
CA VAL A 291 26.22 -0.87 18.76
C VAL A 291 25.45 -1.68 19.80
N ILE A 292 24.84 -2.78 19.38
CA ILE A 292 24.10 -3.68 20.28
C ILE A 292 24.93 -4.91 20.64
N GLU A 293 25.89 -5.28 19.81
CA GLU A 293 26.81 -6.38 20.06
C GLU A 293 28.20 -6.04 19.51
N ALA A 294 29.25 -6.31 20.28
CA ALA A 294 30.64 -6.23 19.83
C ALA A 294 31.46 -7.27 20.61
N ARG A 295 31.60 -8.48 20.06
CA ARG A 295 32.27 -9.61 20.74
C ARG A 295 32.74 -10.66 19.75
N TYR A 296 33.45 -11.66 20.26
CA TYR A 296 33.75 -12.89 19.52
C TYR A 296 32.62 -13.92 19.65
N LYS A 297 32.30 -14.62 18.56
CA LYS A 297 31.46 -15.83 18.55
C LYS A 297 32.05 -16.85 17.59
N ARG A 298 32.04 -18.13 17.97
CA ARG A 298 32.62 -19.25 17.21
C ARG A 298 32.29 -19.25 15.71
N ASN A 299 31.06 -18.92 15.31
CA ASN A 299 30.64 -18.94 13.89
C ASN A 299 30.80 -17.59 13.17
N ASN A 300 30.92 -16.49 13.91
CA ASN A 300 30.96 -15.14 13.35
C ASN A 300 32.36 -14.52 13.42
N GLY A 301 33.30 -15.16 14.10
CA GLY A 301 34.55 -14.55 14.51
C GLY A 301 34.32 -13.35 15.44
N ASN A 302 35.22 -12.37 15.38
CA ASN A 302 34.96 -11.05 15.93
C ASN A 302 33.91 -10.35 15.07
N TYR A 303 32.85 -9.84 15.69
CA TYR A 303 31.79 -9.17 14.95
C TYR A 303 31.21 -7.99 15.73
N VAL A 304 30.61 -7.07 14.98
CA VAL A 304 29.84 -5.95 15.49
C VAL A 304 28.43 -6.04 14.91
N LYS A 305 27.41 -5.79 15.72
CA LYS A 305 26.02 -5.63 15.29
C LYS A 305 25.53 -4.26 15.69
N ILE A 306 24.98 -3.52 14.74
CA ILE A 306 24.47 -2.16 14.93
C ILE A 306 22.96 -2.20 14.73
N ARG A 307 22.23 -1.64 15.70
CA ARG A 307 20.82 -1.30 15.53
C ARG A 307 20.73 0.12 15.02
N HIS A 308 20.00 0.27 13.93
CA HIS A 308 19.79 1.56 13.29
C HIS A 308 18.49 2.19 13.77
N ASN A 309 17.42 1.40 13.80
CA ASN A 309 16.10 1.77 14.31
C ASN A 309 15.30 0.52 14.71
N GLY A 310 13.96 0.63 14.84
CA GLY A 310 13.07 -0.47 15.20
C GLY A 310 12.98 -1.60 14.16
N THR A 311 13.39 -1.34 12.91
CA THR A 311 13.22 -2.25 11.78
C THR A 311 14.56 -2.81 11.31
N TYR A 312 15.60 -1.99 11.24
CA TYR A 312 16.88 -2.32 10.61
C TYR A 312 18.00 -2.57 11.61
N THR A 313 18.71 -3.67 11.39
CA THR A 313 20.00 -3.96 12.02
C THR A 313 21.01 -4.40 10.96
N THR A 314 22.27 -4.06 11.15
CA THR A 314 23.38 -4.55 10.32
C THR A 314 24.35 -5.34 11.18
N GLN A 315 25.01 -6.32 10.57
CA GLN A 315 25.98 -7.16 11.23
C GLN A 315 27.23 -7.29 10.37
N TYR A 316 28.39 -7.14 10.99
CA TYR A 316 29.70 -7.13 10.35
C TYR A 316 30.56 -8.22 10.99
N LEU A 317 30.89 -9.27 10.25
CA LEU A 317 31.46 -10.52 10.76
C LEU A 317 32.93 -10.68 10.36
N HIS A 318 33.59 -11.68 10.94
CA HIS A 318 34.94 -12.14 10.59
C HIS A 318 36.01 -11.05 10.67
N MET A 319 35.87 -10.11 11.60
CA MET A 319 36.85 -9.04 11.78
C MET A 319 38.17 -9.60 12.33
N GLN A 320 39.30 -9.03 11.94
CA GLN A 320 40.56 -9.32 12.65
C GLN A 320 40.49 -8.77 14.08
N LYS A 321 39.86 -7.60 14.22
CA LYS A 321 39.86 -6.79 15.42
C LYS A 321 38.71 -5.81 15.38
N ILE A 322 38.00 -5.71 16.49
CA ILE A 322 37.01 -4.65 16.73
C ILE A 322 37.78 -3.38 17.14
N LYS A 323 37.43 -2.22 16.58
CA LYS A 323 38.13 -0.97 16.90
C LYS A 323 37.98 -0.66 18.40
N ARG A 324 39.06 -0.17 19.04
CA ARG A 324 39.02 0.25 20.44
C ARG A 324 37.90 1.26 20.66
N GLY A 325 37.13 1.06 21.72
CA GLY A 325 35.99 1.91 22.09
C GLY A 325 34.65 1.45 21.50
N ILE A 326 34.62 0.53 20.54
CA ILE A 326 33.38 -0.07 20.04
C ILE A 326 32.94 -1.18 20.99
N ARG A 327 31.82 -0.93 21.70
CA ARG A 327 31.19 -1.85 22.67
C ARG A 327 29.68 -1.60 22.71
N PRO A 328 28.87 -2.53 23.25
CA PRO A 328 27.43 -2.31 23.37
C PRO A 328 27.09 -0.97 24.04
N GLY A 329 26.09 -0.27 23.48
CA GLY A 329 25.64 1.05 23.92
C GLY A 329 26.33 2.24 23.24
N VAL A 330 27.43 2.02 22.50
CA VAL A 330 28.15 3.08 21.80
C VAL A 330 27.36 3.54 20.58
N LYS A 331 27.12 4.86 20.47
CA LYS A 331 26.57 5.48 19.28
C LYS A 331 27.67 5.60 18.22
N VAL A 332 27.33 5.27 16.98
CA VAL A 332 28.20 5.40 15.82
C VAL A 332 27.47 6.16 14.71
N LYS A 333 28.21 6.96 13.97
CA LYS A 333 27.74 7.62 12.76
C LYS A 333 28.05 6.78 11.54
N GLN A 334 27.29 6.97 10.47
CA GLN A 334 27.63 6.44 9.17
C GLN A 334 29.06 6.80 8.79
N GLY A 335 29.82 5.83 8.26
CA GLY A 335 31.22 6.02 7.90
C GLY A 335 32.20 5.83 9.08
N ASP A 336 31.73 5.77 10.33
CA ASP A 336 32.62 5.52 11.47
C ASP A 336 33.27 4.15 11.33
N ILE A 337 34.59 4.09 11.52
CA ILE A 337 35.31 2.82 11.56
C ILE A 337 34.91 2.05 12.81
N ILE A 338 34.40 0.84 12.64
CA ILE A 338 33.93 -0.04 13.72
C ILE A 338 34.84 -1.25 13.97
N GLY A 339 35.68 -1.57 12.99
CA GLY A 339 36.63 -2.69 13.08
C GLY A 339 37.42 -2.82 11.79
N PHE A 340 38.11 -3.95 11.66
CA PHE A 340 39.01 -4.19 10.54
C PHE A 340 38.80 -5.60 9.98
N VAL A 341 38.82 -5.72 8.64
CA VAL A 341 38.64 -6.99 7.91
C VAL A 341 39.60 -8.06 8.41
N GLY A 342 39.11 -9.28 8.58
CA GLY A 342 39.93 -10.44 8.95
C GLY A 342 39.36 -11.75 8.43
N SER A 343 39.67 -12.83 9.14
CA SER A 343 39.21 -14.19 8.83
C SER A 343 39.07 -15.02 10.12
N THR A 344 38.46 -14.42 11.15
CA THR A 344 38.31 -15.01 12.49
C THR A 344 37.09 -15.90 12.67
#